data_AF-A0A239JPW4-F1
#
_entry.id   AF-A0A239JPW4-F1
#
_cell.length_a   1.000
_cell.length_b   1.000
_cell.length_c   1.000
_cell.angle_alpha   90.00
_cell.angle_beta   90.00
_cell.angle_gamma   90.00
#
_symmetry.space_group_name_H-M   'P 1'
#
loop_
_entity.id
_entity.type
_entity.pdbx_description
1 polymer ?
#
loop_
_entity_poly.entity_id
_entity_poly.type
_entity_poly.pdbx_seq_one_letter_code
_entity_poly.pdbx_strand_id
1 'polypeptide(L)'
;MRRGPALALAVLLALTVSGCKVMQRISEGAYRNAVSDGVVDELEIRGITLKERPACESPVPATGSVVRVTCTARTADGKRVVVDGVATGADTDRPRERYVVTVGGREVLRKDCLGLGCERPNR
;
A
#
# COMPACT_ATOMS: atom_id res chain seq x y z
N MET A 1 -39.14 -36.03 17.76
CA MET A 1 -38.50 -36.57 16.53
C MET A 1 -37.33 -35.66 16.12
N ARG A 2 -36.11 -36.21 16.14
CA ARG A 2 -34.90 -35.81 15.39
C ARG A 2 -34.57 -34.31 15.24
N ARG A 3 -34.24 -33.61 16.33
CA ARG A 3 -33.48 -32.33 16.26
C ARG A 3 -31.97 -32.49 16.49
N GLY A 4 -31.54 -33.61 17.06
CA GLY A 4 -30.12 -33.95 17.28
C GLY A 4 -29.25 -34.04 16.02
N PRO A 5 -29.67 -34.70 14.93
CA PRO A 5 -28.80 -34.86 13.77
C PRO A 5 -28.62 -33.56 12.97
N ALA A 6 -29.61 -32.65 13.00
CA ALA A 6 -29.54 -31.36 12.31
C ALA A 6 -28.53 -30.40 12.95
N LEU A 7 -28.48 -30.36 14.29
CA LEU A 7 -27.51 -29.55 15.04
C LEU A 7 -26.08 -30.08 14.86
N ALA A 8 -25.90 -31.40 14.85
CA ALA A 8 -24.59 -32.01 14.61
C ALA A 8 -24.06 -31.70 13.20
N LEU A 9 -24.93 -31.74 12.17
CA LEU A 9 -24.55 -31.42 10.80
C LEU A 9 -24.13 -29.94 10.65
N ALA A 10 -24.84 -29.02 11.30
CA ALA A 10 -24.53 -27.59 11.25
C ALA A 10 -23.19 -27.27 11.91
N VAL A 11 -22.84 -27.94 13.01
CA VAL A 11 -21.54 -27.79 13.68
C VAL A 11 -20.41 -28.37 12.83
N LEU A 12 -20.63 -29.54 12.21
CA LEU A 12 -19.65 -30.15 11.28
C LEU A 12 -19.41 -29.30 10.03
N LEU A 13 -20.45 -28.66 9.48
CA LEU A 13 -20.32 -27.72 8.37
C LEU A 13 -19.59 -26.44 8.77
N ALA A 14 -19.82 -25.91 9.97
CA ALA A 14 -19.11 -24.73 10.46
C ALA A 14 -17.60 -24.97 10.66
N LEU A 15 -17.21 -26.20 11.02
CA LEU A 15 -15.81 -26.61 11.21
C LEU A 15 -15.03 -26.77 9.90
N THR A 16 -15.68 -26.88 8.74
CA THR A 16 -14.99 -26.99 7.44
C THR A 16 -14.78 -25.63 6.75
N VAL A 17 -15.48 -24.57 7.17
CA VAL A 17 -15.35 -23.23 6.55
C VAL A 17 -14.18 -22.41 7.12
N SER A 18 -13.52 -22.87 8.20
CA SER A 18 -12.40 -22.16 8.83
C SER A 18 -11.10 -22.19 8.02
N GLY A 19 -11.08 -22.78 6.82
CA GLY A 19 -9.89 -22.93 5.97
C GLY A 19 -9.70 -21.86 4.90
N CYS A 20 -10.70 -21.03 4.59
CA CYS A 20 -10.55 -19.95 3.61
C CYS A 20 -9.91 -18.74 4.29
N LYS A 21 -8.60 -18.82 4.54
CA LYS A 21 -7.79 -17.62 4.78
C LYS A 21 -7.80 -16.86 3.45
N VAL A 22 -8.78 -15.96 3.28
CA VAL A 22 -8.86 -15.05 2.12
C VAL A 22 -7.49 -14.40 2.05
N MET A 23 -6.71 -14.78 1.06
CA MET A 23 -5.36 -14.28 0.85
C MET A 23 -5.50 -12.76 0.70
N GLN A 24 -5.18 -12.01 1.75
CA GLN A 24 -5.24 -10.55 1.80
C GLN A 24 -4.11 -10.02 0.92
N ARG A 25 -4.20 -10.24 -0.40
CA ARG A 25 -3.29 -9.63 -1.35
C ARG A 25 -3.66 -8.17 -1.44
N ILE A 26 -2.71 -7.32 -1.14
CA ILE A 26 -2.82 -5.91 -1.47
C ILE A 26 -3.09 -5.81 -2.98
N SER A 27 -4.25 -5.28 -3.35
CA SER A 27 -4.55 -4.98 -4.75
C SER A 27 -3.50 -3.97 -5.23
N GLU A 28 -2.77 -4.30 -6.29
CA GLU A 28 -1.76 -3.39 -6.83
C GLU A 28 -2.37 -2.02 -7.18
N GLY A 29 -3.62 -2.00 -7.66
CA GLY A 29 -4.33 -0.76 -7.93
C GLY A 29 -4.59 0.07 -6.68
N ALA A 30 -5.04 -0.57 -5.59
CA ALA A 30 -5.25 0.10 -4.32
C ALA A 30 -3.93 0.65 -3.75
N TYR A 31 -2.85 -0.13 -3.83
CA TYR A 31 -1.52 0.29 -3.40
C TYR A 31 -1.02 1.50 -4.17
N ARG A 32 -1.12 1.49 -5.50
CA ARG A 32 -0.73 2.63 -6.34
C ARG A 32 -1.51 3.89 -6.00
N ASN A 33 -2.82 3.77 -5.78
CA ASN A 33 -3.66 4.91 -5.42
C ASN A 33 -3.25 5.47 -4.04
N ALA A 34 -3.10 4.60 -3.04
CA ALA A 34 -2.70 5.00 -1.69
C ALA A 34 -1.34 5.72 -1.68
N VAL A 35 -0.35 5.21 -2.42
CA VAL A 35 0.97 5.83 -2.52
C VAL A 35 0.89 7.18 -3.25
N SER A 36 0.11 7.25 -4.33
CA SER A 36 -0.11 8.50 -5.07
C SER A 36 -0.71 9.59 -4.16
N ASP A 37 -1.75 9.26 -3.39
CA ASP A 37 -2.40 10.20 -2.47
C ASP A 37 -1.48 10.57 -1.30
N GLY A 38 -0.84 9.58 -0.67
CA GLY A 38 0.08 9.81 0.45
C GLY A 38 1.29 10.69 0.07
N VAL A 39 1.78 10.61 -1.16
CA VAL A 39 2.85 11.50 -1.65
C VAL A 39 2.36 12.93 -1.82
N VAL A 40 1.14 13.14 -2.31
CA VAL A 40 0.55 14.48 -2.42
C VAL A 40 0.54 15.14 -1.04
N ASP A 41 -0.02 14.45 -0.05
CA ASP A 41 -0.13 14.95 1.33
C ASP A 41 1.25 15.27 1.93
N GLU A 42 2.22 14.35 1.81
CA GLU A 42 3.56 14.54 2.40
C GLU A 42 4.35 15.68 1.74
N LEU A 43 4.18 15.87 0.44
CA LEU A 43 4.84 16.97 -0.27
C LEU A 43 4.15 18.31 0.04
N GLU A 44 2.83 18.33 0.16
CA GLU A 44 2.08 19.52 0.57
C GLU A 44 2.48 20.00 1.97
N ILE A 45 2.60 19.08 2.94
CA ILE A 45 3.10 19.38 4.29
C ILE A 45 4.50 20.02 4.26
N ARG A 46 5.30 19.71 3.23
CA ARG A 46 6.67 20.25 3.04
C ARG A 46 6.70 21.52 2.19
N GLY A 47 5.55 22.07 1.80
CA GLY A 47 5.44 23.24 0.94
C GLY A 47 5.82 22.97 -0.52
N ILE A 48 5.77 21.71 -0.97
CA ILE A 48 6.06 21.30 -2.34
C ILE A 48 4.75 20.97 -3.04
N THR A 49 4.22 21.92 -3.80
CA THR A 49 2.98 21.72 -4.57
C THR A 49 3.25 20.97 -5.87
N LEU A 50 2.45 19.94 -6.14
CA LEU A 50 2.45 19.22 -7.42
C LEU A 50 1.49 19.87 -8.42
N LYS A 51 1.81 19.79 -9.71
CA LYS A 51 0.91 20.23 -10.80
C LYS A 51 -0.31 19.34 -10.92
N GLU A 52 -0.11 18.06 -10.69
CA GLU A 52 -1.10 17.01 -10.82
C GLU A 52 -0.72 15.84 -9.91
N ARG A 53 -1.69 14.95 -9.69
CA ARG A 53 -1.50 13.73 -8.91
C ARG A 53 -0.44 12.84 -9.57
N PRO A 54 0.47 12.20 -8.80
CA PRO A 54 1.48 11.32 -9.36
C PRO A 54 0.90 10.14 -10.14
N ALA A 55 1.44 9.91 -11.34
CA ALA A 55 1.17 8.71 -12.12
C ALA A 55 2.02 7.56 -11.58
N CYS A 56 1.40 6.45 -11.19
CA CYS A 56 2.05 5.32 -10.55
C CYS A 56 1.95 4.04 -11.37
N GLU A 57 3.02 3.25 -11.37
CA GLU A 57 3.13 1.96 -12.03
C GLU A 57 3.80 0.91 -11.13
N SER A 58 3.53 -0.37 -11.39
CA SER A 58 4.24 -1.50 -10.77
C SER A 58 5.34 -1.93 -11.77
N PRO A 59 6.61 -1.54 -11.58
CA PRO A 59 7.66 -1.78 -12.59
C PRO A 59 7.97 -3.26 -12.80
N VAL A 60 7.60 -4.10 -11.83
CA VAL A 60 7.67 -5.57 -11.89
C VAL A 60 6.34 -6.09 -11.35
N PRO A 61 5.77 -7.17 -11.93
CA PRO A 61 4.59 -7.81 -11.37
C PRO A 61 4.80 -8.14 -9.89
N ALA A 62 3.79 -7.94 -9.06
CA ALA A 62 3.88 -8.32 -7.66
C ALA A 62 4.27 -9.79 -7.53
N THR A 63 5.39 -10.05 -6.85
CA THR A 63 5.65 -11.38 -6.31
C THR A 63 4.80 -11.53 -5.06
N GLY A 64 4.40 -12.76 -4.70
CA GLY A 64 3.44 -12.99 -3.61
C GLY A 64 3.70 -12.18 -2.34
N SER A 65 4.97 -11.95 -1.98
CA SER A 65 5.38 -11.23 -0.77
C SER A 65 6.01 -9.84 -1.01
N VAL A 66 6.28 -9.44 -2.25
CA VAL A 66 6.93 -8.15 -2.56
C VAL A 66 6.19 -7.41 -3.66
N VAL A 67 5.77 -6.18 -3.34
CA VAL A 67 5.13 -5.24 -4.26
C VAL A 67 6.03 -4.02 -4.40
N ARG A 68 6.26 -3.58 -5.65
CA ARG A 68 7.02 -2.36 -5.95
C ARG A 68 6.11 -1.37 -6.65
N VAL A 69 6.34 -0.10 -6.39
CA VAL A 69 5.66 1.00 -7.07
C VAL A 69 6.68 2.09 -7.40
N THR A 70 6.56 2.63 -8.60
CA THR A 70 7.24 3.86 -8.98
C THR A 70 6.18 4.86 -9.38
N CYS A 71 6.24 6.07 -8.80
CA CYS A 71 5.37 7.17 -9.21
C CYS A 71 6.18 8.34 -9.74
N THR A 72 5.63 9.03 -10.73
CA THR A 72 6.25 10.24 -11.27
C THR A 72 5.25 11.39 -11.32
N ALA A 73 5.75 12.60 -11.09
CA ALA A 73 4.97 13.83 -11.17
C ALA A 73 5.88 15.01 -11.51
N ARG A 74 5.28 16.21 -11.56
CA ARG A 74 6.01 17.47 -11.60
C ARG A 74 5.51 18.41 -10.52
N THR A 75 6.42 19.13 -9.89
CA THR A 75 6.10 20.26 -9.02
C THR A 75 5.54 21.43 -9.84
N ALA A 76 4.89 22.38 -9.17
CA ALA A 76 4.39 23.62 -9.78
C ALA A 76 5.50 24.40 -10.52
N ASP A 77 6.72 24.44 -9.97
CA ASP A 77 7.91 25.05 -10.58
C ASP A 77 8.60 24.15 -11.63
N GLY A 78 8.02 23.00 -11.98
CA GLY A 78 8.42 22.15 -13.10
C GLY A 78 9.49 21.10 -12.80
N LYS A 79 9.98 21.01 -11.55
CA LYS A 79 10.93 19.98 -11.13
C LYS A 79 10.28 18.60 -11.20
N ARG A 80 11.05 17.63 -11.68
CA ARG A 80 10.64 16.22 -11.73
C ARG A 80 10.53 15.68 -10.31
N VAL A 81 9.45 14.97 -10.04
CA VAL A 81 9.26 14.19 -8.81
C VAL A 81 9.30 12.72 -9.16
N VAL A 82 10.06 11.94 -8.40
CA VAL A 82 10.09 10.48 -8.50
C VAL A 82 9.89 9.90 -7.11
N VAL A 83 9.00 8.93 -7.02
CA VAL A 83 8.69 8.17 -5.82
C VAL A 83 9.05 6.73 -6.10
N ASP A 84 9.87 6.13 -5.25
CA ASP A 84 10.16 4.71 -5.26
C ASP A 84 9.64 4.09 -3.98
N GLY A 85 8.74 3.12 -4.11
CA GLY A 85 8.09 2.43 -3.01
C GLY A 85 8.28 0.92 -3.09
N VAL A 86 8.50 0.29 -1.95
CA VAL A 86 8.53 -1.17 -1.83
C VAL A 86 7.76 -1.60 -0.58
N ALA A 87 6.86 -2.56 -0.75
CA ALA A 87 6.21 -3.28 0.34
C ALA A 87 6.74 -4.73 0.35
N THR A 88 7.16 -5.21 1.51
CA THR A 88 7.63 -6.57 1.75
C THR A 88 6.75 -7.26 2.78
N GLY A 89 6.57 -8.58 2.67
CA GLY A 89 5.56 -9.31 3.44
C GLY A 89 4.14 -8.86 3.11
N ALA A 90 3.89 -8.51 1.84
CA ALA A 90 2.60 -8.00 1.35
C ALA A 90 1.45 -9.04 1.40
N ASP A 91 1.79 -10.31 1.66
CA ASP A 91 0.89 -11.44 1.91
C ASP A 91 0.67 -11.72 3.41
N THR A 92 1.18 -10.86 4.28
CA THR A 92 1.07 -10.99 5.73
C THR A 92 0.20 -9.89 6.33
N ASP A 93 -0.27 -10.08 7.56
CA ASP A 93 -1.08 -9.08 8.27
C ASP A 93 -0.29 -7.81 8.66
N ARG A 94 1.04 -7.80 8.48
CA ARG A 94 1.94 -6.70 8.84
C ARG A 94 3.00 -6.46 7.77
N PRO A 95 2.62 -5.92 6.61
CA PRO A 95 3.58 -5.56 5.57
C PRO A 95 4.56 -4.51 6.09
N ARG A 96 5.78 -4.54 5.58
CA ARG A 96 6.80 -3.52 5.83
C ARG A 96 7.00 -2.72 4.56
N GLU A 97 6.79 -1.42 4.66
CA GLU A 97 6.87 -0.50 3.55
C GLU A 97 8.13 0.36 3.65
N ARG A 98 8.59 0.85 2.51
CA ARG A 98 9.64 1.85 2.41
C ARG A 98 9.45 2.69 1.16
N TYR A 99 9.54 3.99 1.34
CA TYR A 99 9.34 4.99 0.31
C TYR A 99 10.48 5.98 0.30
N VAL A 100 10.92 6.36 -0.90
CA VAL A 100 11.88 7.42 -1.15
C VAL A 100 11.26 8.37 -2.17
N VAL A 101 11.26 9.66 -1.87
CA VAL A 101 10.80 10.70 -2.81
C VAL A 101 11.96 11.63 -3.12
N THR A 102 12.18 11.83 -4.41
CA THR A 102 13.14 12.80 -4.93
C THR A 102 12.44 13.91 -5.68
N VAL A 103 12.92 15.14 -5.52
CA VAL A 103 12.46 16.33 -6.25
C VAL A 103 13.67 16.99 -6.90
N GLY A 104 13.65 17.09 -8.23
CA GLY A 104 14.81 17.57 -8.99
C GLY A 104 16.07 16.72 -8.78
N GLY A 105 15.89 15.41 -8.52
CA GLY A 105 17.00 14.48 -8.26
C GLY A 105 17.55 14.51 -6.83
N ARG A 106 16.99 15.33 -5.94
CA ARG A 106 17.39 15.38 -4.52
C ARG A 106 16.36 14.67 -3.67
N GLU A 107 16.79 13.80 -2.76
CA GLU A 107 15.90 13.19 -1.78
C GLU A 107 15.32 14.27 -0.86
N VAL A 108 13.99 14.27 -0.74
CA VAL A 108 13.24 15.18 0.15
C VAL A 108 12.43 14.41 1.18
N LEU A 109 12.24 13.10 0.97
CA LEU A 109 11.46 12.23 1.82
C LEU A 109 12.02 10.81 1.81
N ARG A 110 12.12 10.21 2.99
CA ARG A 110 12.29 8.78 3.18
C ARG A 110 11.47 8.33 4.38
N LYS A 111 10.52 7.43 4.17
CA LYS A 111 9.62 6.95 5.24
C LYS A 111 9.24 5.49 5.02
N ASP A 112 8.92 4.82 6.11
CA ASP A 112 8.44 3.43 6.11
C ASP A 112 6.89 3.36 6.19
N CYS A 113 6.22 4.49 5.99
CA CYS A 113 4.77 4.63 5.91
C CYS A 113 4.43 5.97 5.21
N LEU A 114 3.43 5.96 4.32
CA LEU A 114 2.91 7.15 3.63
C LEU A 114 1.41 7.35 3.91
N GLY A 115 1.01 8.62 4.09
CA GLY A 115 -0.39 9.02 4.27
C GLY A 115 -0.86 9.14 5.72
N LEU A 116 -2.15 9.42 5.88
CA LEU A 116 -2.77 9.85 7.15
C LEU A 116 -2.81 8.77 8.24
N GLY A 117 -2.66 7.49 7.89
CA GLY A 117 -2.67 6.36 8.84
C GLY A 117 -1.36 6.12 9.57
N CYS A 118 -0.32 6.90 9.31
CA CYS A 118 1.00 6.70 9.89
C CYS A 118 1.10 7.30 11.31
N GLU A 119 1.08 6.45 12.34
CA GLU A 119 1.33 6.85 13.72
C GLU A 119 2.81 7.25 13.93
N ARG A 120 3.09 8.53 13.69
CA ARG A 120 4.34 9.28 13.88
C ARG A 120 5.46 9.09 12.82
N PRO A 121 5.87 10.20 12.17
CA PRO A 121 6.80 10.20 11.05
C PRO A 121 8.24 10.46 11.52
N ASN A 122 9.21 9.81 10.86
CA ASN A 122 10.66 9.95 11.05
C ASN A 122 11.25 9.17 12.24
N ARG A 123 11.90 8.05 11.93
CA ARG A 123 13.06 7.56 12.69
C ARG A 123 14.19 7.27 11.71
#